data_AF-A0A8J2KY26-F1
#
_entry.id   AF-A0A8J2KY26-F1
#
_cell.length_a   1.000
_cell.length_b   1.000
_cell.length_c   1.000
_cell.angle_alpha   90.00
_cell.angle_beta   90.00
_cell.angle_gamma   90.00
#
_symmetry.space_group_name_H-M   'P 1'
#
loop_
_entity.id
_entity.type
_entity.pdbx_description
1 polymer ?
#
loop_
_entity_poly.entity_id
_entity_poly.type
_entity_poly.pdbx_seq_one_letter_code
_entity_poly.pdbx_strand_id
1 'polypeptide(L)'
;IIQQFQEKLQDLQLSEEQNSNMNLLRFLRARDFKLNLAEDMLRKNLAWRKENDMDNIRNYQVPSHFQQDLPYDVVGFDSGNSPVFILP
;
A
#
# COMPACT_ATOMS: atom_id res chain seq x y z
N ILE A 1 0.87 -8.67 -19.26
CA ILE A 1 1.28 -7.40 -18.63
C ILE A 1 1.84 -7.57 -17.22
N ILE A 2 1.22 -8.36 -16.32
CA ILE A 2 1.77 -8.59 -14.97
C ILE A 2 3.15 -9.24 -15.03
N GLN A 3 3.32 -10.31 -15.82
CA GLN A 3 4.61 -10.97 -15.99
C GLN A 3 5.71 -10.00 -16.48
N GLN A 4 5.39 -9.18 -17.49
CA GLN A 4 6.30 -8.13 -17.98
C GLN A 4 6.64 -7.13 -16.87
N PHE A 5 5.68 -6.78 -16.02
CA PHE A 5 5.94 -5.89 -14.90
C PHE A 5 6.86 -6.55 -13.87
N GLN A 6 6.61 -7.82 -13.50
CA GLN A 6 7.47 -8.60 -12.60
C GLN A 6 8.90 -8.70 -13.12
N GLU A 7 9.09 -8.92 -14.42
CA GLU A 7 10.41 -8.92 -15.06
C GLU A 7 11.17 -7.58 -14.86
N LYS A 8 10.46 -6.44 -14.89
CA LYS A 8 11.08 -5.12 -14.64
C LYS A 8 11.45 -4.89 -13.17
N LEU A 9 10.86 -5.64 -12.26
CA LEU A 9 11.07 -5.52 -10.82
C LEU A 9 12.02 -6.59 -10.27
N GLN A 10 12.64 -7.41 -11.12
CA GLN A 10 13.49 -8.53 -10.71
C GLN A 10 14.71 -8.11 -9.87
N ASP A 11 15.13 -6.86 -9.96
CA ASP A 11 16.21 -6.29 -9.14
C ASP A 11 15.77 -5.95 -7.71
N LEU A 12 14.46 -5.90 -7.46
CA LEU A 12 13.89 -5.55 -6.16
C LEU A 12 13.67 -6.79 -5.30
N GLN A 13 14.01 -6.67 -4.01
CA GLN A 13 13.68 -7.67 -3.00
C GLN A 13 12.28 -7.40 -2.45
N LEU A 14 11.26 -7.84 -3.18
CA LEU A 14 9.86 -7.72 -2.76
C LEU A 14 9.47 -8.89 -1.86
N SER A 15 8.67 -8.62 -0.83
CA SER A 15 7.97 -9.68 -0.09
C SER A 15 6.95 -10.39 -1.00
N GLU A 16 6.47 -11.56 -0.56
CA GLU A 16 5.43 -12.30 -1.29
C GLU A 16 4.17 -11.46 -1.50
N GLU A 17 3.74 -10.71 -0.48
CA GLU A 17 2.58 -9.81 -0.57
C GLU A 17 2.83 -8.68 -1.58
N GLN A 18 4.01 -8.05 -1.52
CA GLN A 18 4.39 -6.96 -2.42
C GLN A 18 4.46 -7.42 -3.89
N ASN A 19 4.93 -8.65 -4.13
CA ASN A 19 5.03 -9.24 -5.46
C ASN A 19 3.74 -9.93 -5.93
N SER A 20 2.69 -9.97 -5.10
CA SER A 20 1.42 -10.60 -5.44
C SER A 20 0.75 -9.90 -6.63
N ASN A 21 0.08 -10.67 -7.49
CA ASN A 21 -0.62 -10.14 -8.66
C ASN A 21 -1.62 -9.04 -8.27
N MET A 22 -2.33 -9.21 -7.15
CA MET A 22 -3.29 -8.23 -6.66
C MET A 22 -2.60 -6.90 -6.31
N ASN A 23 -1.46 -6.94 -5.64
CA ASN A 23 -0.72 -5.73 -5.28
C ASN A 23 -0.16 -5.03 -6.52
N LEU A 24 0.50 -5.78 -7.41
CA LEU A 24 1.06 -5.24 -8.65
C LEU A 24 -0.01 -4.59 -9.54
N LEU A 25 -1.20 -5.18 -9.61
CA LEU A 25 -2.33 -4.62 -10.34
C LEU A 25 -2.82 -3.27 -9.78
N ARG A 26 -2.59 -2.95 -8.50
CA ARG A 26 -2.93 -1.63 -7.94
C ARG A 26 -2.07 -0.54 -8.57
N PHE A 27 -0.76 -0.77 -8.66
CA PHE A 27 0.19 0.18 -9.27
C PHE A 27 -0.03 0.31 -10.77
N LEU A 28 -0.25 -0.81 -11.47
CA LEU A 28 -0.56 -0.80 -12.90
C LEU A 28 -1.84 -0.01 -13.19
N ARG A 29 -2.94 -0.27 -12.48
CA ARG A 29 -4.20 0.47 -12.66
C ARG A 29 -4.05 1.96 -12.35
N ALA A 30 -3.30 2.31 -11.31
CA ALA A 30 -3.07 3.71 -10.93
C ALA A 30 -2.27 4.52 -11.99
N ARG A 31 -1.70 3.86 -12.99
CA ARG A 31 -0.87 4.48 -14.05
C ARG A 31 -1.31 4.06 -15.45
N ASP A 32 -2.59 3.74 -15.63
CA ASP A 32 -3.17 3.31 -16.92
C ASP A 32 -2.37 2.19 -17.60
N PHE A 33 -1.83 1.26 -16.80
CA PHE A 33 -1.00 0.16 -17.26
C PHE A 33 0.31 0.56 -17.97
N LYS A 34 0.74 1.82 -17.83
CA LYS A 34 2.05 2.29 -18.32
C LYS A 34 3.16 1.74 -17.42
N LEU A 35 3.81 0.68 -17.88
CA LEU A 35 4.80 -0.10 -17.10
C LEU A 35 5.85 0.76 -16.39
N ASN A 36 6.50 1.68 -17.11
CA ASN A 36 7.56 2.53 -16.53
C ASN A 36 7.02 3.45 -15.42
N LEU A 37 5.84 4.04 -15.60
CA LEU A 37 5.25 4.92 -14.59
C LEU A 37 4.77 4.13 -13.36
N ALA A 38 4.29 2.91 -13.56
CA ALA A 38 3.92 2.01 -12.47
C ALA A 38 5.16 1.55 -11.69
N GLU A 39 6.25 1.25 -12.38
CA GLU A 39 7.55 0.91 -11.78
C GLU A 39 8.08 2.08 -10.93
N ASP A 40 8.10 3.29 -11.50
CA ASP A 40 8.52 4.50 -10.78
C ASP A 40 7.69 4.72 -9.51
N MET A 41 6.38 4.51 -9.58
CA MET A 41 5.49 4.63 -8.43
C MET A 41 5.78 3.57 -7.36
N LEU A 42 6.02 2.32 -7.77
CA LEU A 42 6.33 1.23 -6.84
C LEU A 42 7.68 1.44 -6.15
N ARG A 43 8.72 1.85 -6.90
CA ARG A 43 10.04 2.17 -6.34
C ARG A 43 9.96 3.34 -5.35
N LYS A 44 9.21 4.40 -5.67
CA LYS A 44 8.93 5.50 -4.73
C LYS A 44 8.19 5.03 -3.48
N ASN A 45 7.23 4.13 -3.62
CA ASN A 45 6.52 3.55 -2.49
C ASN A 45 7.46 2.75 -1.58
N LEU A 46 8.36 1.93 -2.14
CA LEU A 46 9.35 1.19 -1.36
C LEU A 46 10.32 2.11 -0.62
N ALA A 47 10.79 3.19 -1.27
CA ALA A 47 11.62 4.21 -0.64
C ALA A 47 10.90 4.87 0.53
N TRP A 48 9.66 5.33 0.33
CA TRP A 48 8.83 5.92 1.38
C TRP A 48 8.59 4.95 2.55
N ARG A 49 8.32 3.67 2.26
CA ARG A 49 8.14 2.64 3.30
C ARG A 49 9.38 2.52 4.18
N LYS A 50 10.56 2.51 3.56
CA LYS A 50 11.85 2.43 4.28
C LYS A 50 12.11 3.69 5.10
N GLU A 51 11.88 4.87 4.53
CA GLU A 51 12.07 6.16 5.20
C GLU A 51 11.18 6.33 6.43
N ASN A 52 9.99 5.73 6.42
CA ASN A 52 8.97 5.86 7.47
C ASN A 52 8.83 4.62 8.35
N ASP A 53 9.77 3.67 8.27
CA ASP A 53 9.77 2.42 9.04
C ASP A 53 8.44 1.64 8.98
N MET A 54 7.83 1.61 7.79
CA MET A 54 6.49 1.07 7.60
C MET A 54 6.40 -0.45 7.79
N ASP A 55 7.53 -1.15 7.75
CA ASP A 55 7.58 -2.58 8.05
C ASP A 55 7.39 -2.85 9.55
N ASN A 56 7.70 -1.87 10.42
CA ASN A 56 7.51 -1.94 11.87
C ASN A 56 6.32 -1.13 12.39
N ILE A 57 5.46 -0.61 11.50
CA ILE A 57 4.34 0.28 11.87
C ILE A 57 3.41 -0.31 12.94
N ARG A 58 3.28 -1.64 13.02
CA ARG A 58 2.46 -2.30 14.05
C ARG A 58 3.00 -2.12 15.47
N ASN A 59 4.28 -1.79 15.62
CA ASN A 59 4.93 -1.51 16.90
C ASN A 59 4.89 -0.02 17.26
N TYR A 60 4.44 0.84 16.34
CA TYR A 60 4.38 2.27 16.56
C TYR A 60 3.34 2.62 17.63
N GLN A 61 3.79 3.35 18.66
CA GLN A 61 2.93 3.86 19.72
C GLN A 61 2.36 5.21 19.27
N VAL A 62 1.07 5.22 18.92
CA VAL A 62 0.37 6.44 18.52
C VAL A 62 0.30 7.39 19.71
N PRO A 63 0.72 8.66 19.58
CA PRO A 63 0.59 9.64 20.66
C PRO A 63 -0.87 9.82 21.08
N SER A 64 -1.12 9.94 22.39
CA SER A 64 -2.47 9.97 22.96
C SER A 64 -3.37 11.11 22.44
N HIS A 65 -2.80 12.23 22.00
CA HIS A 65 -3.57 13.36 21.45
C HIS A 65 -4.19 13.05 20.09
N PHE A 66 -3.63 12.12 19.29
CA PHE A 66 -4.15 11.82 17.95
C PHE A 66 -5.59 11.31 17.96
N GLN A 67 -5.97 10.54 18.98
CA GLN A 67 -7.36 10.06 19.10
C GLN A 67 -8.35 11.20 19.39
N GLN A 68 -7.88 12.28 20.02
CA GLN A 68 -8.69 13.46 20.31
C GLN A 68 -8.79 14.37 19.08
N ASP A 69 -7.67 14.54 18.37
CA ASP A 69 -7.57 15.47 17.22
C ASP A 69 -8.12 14.86 15.93
N LEU A 70 -8.06 13.54 15.78
CA LEU A 70 -8.54 12.80 14.62
C LEU A 70 -9.32 11.55 15.07
N PRO A 71 -10.54 11.73 15.61
CA PRO A 71 -11.41 10.60 15.91
C PRO A 71 -11.73 9.87 14.60
N TYR A 72 -11.40 8.58 14.53
CA TYR A 72 -11.83 7.71 13.44
C TYR A 72 -12.14 6.32 14.00
N ASP A 73 -13.01 5.58 13.33
CA ASP A 73 -13.33 4.21 13.73
C ASP A 73 -13.55 3.29 12.52
N VAL A 74 -13.31 2.00 12.72
CA VAL A 74 -13.61 0.92 11.77
C VAL A 74 -14.84 0.17 12.30
N VAL A 75 -16.01 0.49 11.76
CA VAL A 75 -17.31 0.11 12.36
C VAL A 75 -17.88 -1.22 11.86
N GLY A 76 -17.20 -1.88 10.92
CA GLY A 76 -17.65 -3.15 10.36
C GLY A 76 -17.36 -3.26 8.87
N PHE A 77 -18.22 -3.99 8.17
CA PHE A 77 -18.09 -4.28 6.74
C PHE A 77 -19.37 -3.92 6.00
N ASP A 78 -19.24 -3.48 4.74
CA ASP A 78 -20.38 -3.28 3.85
C ASP A 78 -20.90 -4.61 3.27
N SER A 79 -21.92 -4.54 2.40
CA SER A 79 -22.49 -5.73 1.74
C SER A 79 -21.52 -6.42 0.78
N GLY A 80 -20.45 -5.74 0.34
CA GLY A 80 -19.35 -6.29 -0.44
C GLY A 80 -18.21 -6.86 0.42
N ASN A 81 -18.38 -6.92 1.74
CA ASN A 81 -17.37 -7.35 2.70
C ASN A 81 -16.12 -6.46 2.72
N SER A 82 -16.26 -5.17 2.40
CA SER A 82 -15.19 -4.17 2.50
C SER A 82 -15.25 -3.46 3.86
N PRO A 83 -14.11 -3.24 4.55
CA PRO A 83 -14.09 -2.50 5.82
C PRO A 83 -14.64 -1.07 5.65
N VAL A 84 -15.46 -0.63 6.60
CA VAL A 84 -16.04 0.73 6.64
C VAL A 84 -15.30 1.58 7.67
N PHE A 85 -14.74 2.69 7.20
CA PHE A 85 -14.10 3.71 8.03
C PHE A 85 -15.04 4.91 8.20
N ILE A 86 -15.24 5.35 9.44
CA ILE A 86 -15.95 6.61 9.74
C ILE A 86 -14.94 7.64 10.21
N LEU A 87 -14.96 8.78 9.54
CA LEU A 87 -14.29 10.03 9.92
C LEU A 87 -15.42 11.05 10.13
N PRO A 88 -15.62 11.59 11.33
CA PRO A 88 -16.66 12.57 11.63
C PRO A 88 -16.39 13.95 11.02
#